data_AF-A0AAQ0H7H1-F1
#
_entry.id   AF-A0AAQ0H7H1-F1
#
_cell.length_a   1.000
_cell.length_b   1.000
_cell.length_c   1.000
_cell.angle_alpha   90.00
_cell.angle_beta   90.00
_cell.angle_gamma   90.00
#
_symmetry.space_group_name_H-M   'P 1'
#
loop_
_entity.id
_entity.type
_entity.pdbx_description
1 polymer ?
#
loop_
_entity_poly.entity_id
_entity_poly.type
_entity_poly.pdbx_seq_one_letter_code
_entity_poly.pdbx_strand_id
1 'polypeptide(L)'
;MRLSPSRSVLVAAAVVVGALVVPALTAAPASATDYPTWADVQAAKGNEQAKQAEIGTVQDALHAAQADAAAKSQTALDASAAADAAEADLSAATQAATSLQAQADDAQRTADRAQARAGQLAASLYRDGSENAMATRIATAEDPDDLLYQLGALDQLTGTWTDVLDDASVAAHTASSLHEQATRAEDERASLASAAERKSDAATAAAKTAAQAVASTQQHSDELYAQLASLKDTTAATEQQYAVGQAVAAQAAAQARAAQAAAQAAAAAKAQATPGSSSAASSGNAYPSTDGVVVDPAGAQAYARGAIGAYGWGSDQFSCLVSLWTQESGWRANALNVSSGAYGIPQSLPASKMGVAGADWRTNAATQINWGLAYIHDAYGSPCAAWNHEMSENPHWY
;
A
#
# COMPACT_ATOMS: atom_id res chain seq x y z
N MET A 1 -37.59 -0.07 -1.29
CA MET A 1 -37.22 1.07 -2.15
C MET A 1 -37.16 2.34 -1.30
N ARG A 2 -35.96 2.77 -0.90
CA ARG A 2 -35.57 4.17 -0.67
C ARG A 2 -34.05 4.16 -0.52
N LEU A 3 -33.41 4.89 -1.43
CA LEU A 3 -31.99 4.89 -1.72
C LEU A 3 -31.21 5.67 -0.66
N SER A 4 -30.12 5.08 -0.16
CA SER A 4 -29.07 5.79 0.58
C SER A 4 -28.20 6.60 -0.40
N PRO A 5 -27.84 7.86 -0.11
CA PRO A 5 -26.76 8.53 -0.81
C PRO A 5 -25.47 8.37 0.00
N SER A 6 -24.64 7.40 -0.38
CA SER A 6 -23.23 7.35 0.03
C SER A 6 -22.51 8.52 -0.63
N ARG A 7 -22.11 9.52 0.16
CA ARG A 7 -21.19 10.58 -0.28
C ARG A 7 -19.77 10.04 -0.19
N SER A 8 -19.33 9.36 -1.24
CA SER A 8 -17.92 9.04 -1.49
C SER A 8 -17.22 10.33 -1.93
N VAL A 9 -16.57 11.04 -1.00
CA VAL A 9 -15.60 12.08 -1.35
C VAL A 9 -14.31 11.35 -1.69
N LEU A 10 -14.14 11.00 -2.96
CA LEU A 10 -12.89 10.48 -3.50
C LEU A 10 -11.88 11.62 -3.59
N VAL A 11 -11.00 11.70 -2.59
CA VAL A 11 -9.77 12.49 -2.69
C VAL A 11 -8.75 11.61 -3.42
N ALA A 12 -8.55 11.88 -4.71
CA ALA A 12 -7.51 11.25 -5.50
C ALA A 12 -6.14 11.73 -5.00
N ALA A 13 -5.47 10.91 -4.20
CA ALA A 13 -4.08 11.10 -3.81
C ALA A 13 -3.22 10.09 -4.58
N ALA A 14 -2.45 10.58 -5.54
CA ALA A 14 -1.46 9.79 -6.25
C ALA A 14 -0.29 9.49 -5.30
N VAL A 15 -0.19 8.23 -4.87
CA VAL A 15 0.77 7.71 -3.88
C VAL A 15 1.91 7.03 -4.64
N VAL A 16 3.13 7.50 -4.41
CA VAL A 16 4.36 7.12 -5.12
C VAL A 16 5.51 6.66 -4.21
N VAL A 17 5.44 5.45 -3.58
CA VAL A 17 6.54 4.79 -2.78
C VAL A 17 7.89 4.85 -3.49
N GLY A 18 8.89 5.48 -2.88
CA GLY A 18 10.25 5.63 -3.41
C GLY A 18 11.28 5.34 -2.32
N ALA A 19 11.53 4.06 -2.04
CA ALA A 19 12.57 3.65 -1.09
C ALA A 19 13.97 4.02 -1.61
N LEU A 20 14.46 5.17 -1.16
CA LEU A 20 15.87 5.56 -1.19
C LEU A 20 16.53 5.03 0.08
N VAL A 21 17.27 3.92 -0.03
CA VAL A 21 18.20 3.51 1.04
C VAL A 21 19.41 4.44 0.95
N VAL A 22 19.33 5.57 1.66
CA VAL A 22 20.48 6.43 1.98
C VAL A 22 21.08 5.91 3.28
N PRO A 23 22.40 5.77 3.43
CA PRO A 23 23.00 5.50 4.72
C PRO A 23 22.59 6.60 5.69
N ALA A 24 22.07 6.22 6.87
CA ALA A 24 21.65 7.15 7.90
C ALA A 24 22.84 8.00 8.38
N LEU A 25 23.03 9.16 7.76
CA LEU A 25 23.63 10.32 8.40
C LEU A 25 22.45 11.15 8.90
N THR A 26 22.31 11.25 10.22
CA THR A 26 21.30 12.08 10.87
C THR A 26 21.59 13.55 10.59
N ALA A 27 21.15 14.06 9.45
CA ALA A 27 21.10 15.49 9.18
C ALA A 27 19.81 16.05 9.81
N ALA A 28 19.98 17.05 10.68
CA ALA A 28 18.89 17.77 11.33
C ALA A 28 17.94 18.42 10.30
N PRO A 29 16.66 18.67 10.62
CA PRO A 29 15.76 19.37 9.71
C PRO A 29 16.19 20.84 9.62
N ALA A 30 16.94 21.18 8.58
CA ALA A 30 17.26 22.56 8.27
C ALA A 30 16.05 23.17 7.55
N SER A 31 15.17 23.81 8.33
CA SER A 31 14.16 24.71 7.78
C SER A 31 14.81 26.04 7.43
N ALA A 32 14.46 26.54 6.24
CA ALA A 32 15.03 27.69 5.51
C ALA A 32 16.36 27.39 4.79
N THR A 33 16.27 26.70 3.65
CA THR A 33 17.32 26.71 2.64
C THR A 33 17.36 28.12 2.03
N ASP A 34 18.36 28.92 2.38
CA ASP A 34 18.62 30.19 1.68
C ASP A 34 19.13 29.85 0.27
N TYR A 35 18.31 30.15 -0.74
CA TYR A 35 18.66 29.91 -2.13
C TYR A 35 19.52 31.05 -2.67
N PRO A 36 20.55 30.76 -3.48
CA PRO A 36 21.34 31.79 -4.14
C PRO A 36 20.48 32.67 -5.04
N THR A 37 20.69 33.99 -4.99
CA THR A 37 19.92 34.95 -5.77
C THR A 37 20.57 35.25 -7.12
N TRP A 38 19.79 35.78 -8.06
CA TRP A 38 20.33 36.24 -9.34
C TRP A 38 21.44 37.30 -9.21
N ALA A 39 21.43 38.09 -8.13
CA ALA A 39 22.48 39.06 -7.86
C ALA A 39 23.81 38.37 -7.49
N ASP A 40 23.75 37.28 -6.71
CA ASP A 40 24.92 36.49 -6.31
C ASP A 40 25.54 35.80 -7.53
N VAL A 41 24.69 35.24 -8.39
CA VAL A 41 25.10 34.59 -9.66
C VAL A 41 25.78 35.57 -10.61
N GLN A 42 25.28 36.81 -10.73
CA GLN A 42 25.95 37.83 -11.55
C GLN A 42 27.27 38.31 -10.95
N ALA A 43 27.34 38.47 -9.63
CA ALA A 43 28.57 38.88 -8.95
C ALA A 43 29.68 37.83 -9.12
N ALA A 44 29.32 36.54 -9.08
CA ALA A 44 30.25 35.42 -9.24
C ALA A 44 30.84 35.29 -10.66
N LYS A 45 30.13 35.76 -11.71
CA LYS A 45 30.60 35.65 -13.11
C LYS A 45 31.93 36.36 -13.39
N GLY A 46 32.30 37.37 -12.60
CA GLY A 46 33.54 38.13 -12.79
C GLY A 46 34.81 37.47 -12.24
N ASN A 47 34.70 36.37 -11.48
CA ASN A 47 35.82 35.73 -10.82
C ASN A 47 35.66 34.19 -10.88
N GLU A 48 36.61 33.50 -11.51
CA GLU A 48 36.55 32.04 -11.72
C GLU A 48 36.40 31.24 -10.41
N GLN A 49 37.02 31.70 -9.32
CA GLN A 49 36.94 31.03 -8.02
C GLN A 49 35.57 31.26 -7.35
N ALA A 50 35.00 32.45 -7.49
CA ALA A 50 33.64 32.74 -7.06
C ALA A 50 32.59 32.00 -7.90
N LYS A 51 32.82 31.88 -9.21
CA LYS A 51 32.00 31.13 -10.17
C LYS A 51 31.89 29.66 -9.78
N GLN A 52 33.02 29.01 -9.46
CA GLN A 52 33.03 27.60 -9.02
C GLN A 52 32.37 27.40 -7.65
N ALA A 53 32.57 28.33 -6.71
CA ALA A 53 31.90 28.28 -5.41
C ALA A 53 30.39 28.40 -5.54
N GLU A 54 29.91 29.31 -6.39
CA GLU A 54 28.48 29.52 -6.64
C GLU A 54 27.83 28.31 -7.33
N ILE A 55 28.53 27.67 -8.27
CA ILE A 55 28.07 26.41 -8.88
C ILE A 55 27.86 25.34 -7.80
N GLY A 56 28.79 25.21 -6.85
CA GLY A 56 28.66 24.29 -5.72
C GLY A 56 27.43 24.59 -4.86
N THR A 57 27.23 25.86 -4.49
CA THR A 57 26.05 26.31 -3.72
C THR A 57 24.74 25.98 -4.43
N VAL A 58 24.63 26.24 -5.74
CA VAL A 58 23.44 25.95 -6.53
C VAL A 58 23.18 24.44 -6.61
N GLN A 59 24.23 23.63 -6.79
CA GLN A 59 24.12 22.16 -6.81
C GLN A 59 23.67 21.59 -5.46
N ASP A 60 24.22 22.09 -4.35
CA ASP A 60 23.85 21.67 -3.00
C ASP A 60 22.40 22.05 -2.69
N ALA A 61 21.97 23.27 -3.07
CA ALA A 61 20.58 23.71 -2.92
C ALA A 61 19.60 22.83 -3.72
N LEU A 62 19.99 22.42 -4.94
CA LEU A 62 19.18 21.54 -5.77
C LEU A 62 19.04 20.13 -5.19
N HIS A 63 20.15 19.55 -4.70
CA HIS A 63 20.12 18.27 -3.99
C HIS A 63 19.28 18.33 -2.72
N ALA A 64 19.39 19.41 -1.93
CA ALA A 64 18.61 19.59 -0.72
C ALA A 64 17.10 19.70 -1.03
N ALA A 65 16.72 20.47 -2.05
CA ALA A 65 15.33 20.62 -2.47
C ALA A 65 14.73 19.31 -3.02
N GLN A 66 15.51 18.51 -3.74
CA GLN A 66 15.11 17.19 -4.20
C GLN A 66 14.98 16.18 -3.05
N ALA A 67 15.92 16.18 -2.10
CA ALA A 67 15.90 15.30 -0.93
C ALA A 67 14.71 15.60 -0.01
N ASP A 68 14.39 16.89 0.20
CA ASP A 68 13.25 17.31 0.99
C ASP A 68 11.92 16.90 0.37
N ALA A 69 11.75 17.11 -0.94
CA ALA A 69 10.58 16.63 -1.68
C ALA A 69 10.48 15.11 -1.63
N ALA A 70 11.59 14.37 -1.77
CA ALA A 70 11.59 12.92 -1.67
C ALA A 70 11.19 12.42 -0.26
N ALA A 71 11.68 13.06 0.81
CA ALA A 71 11.35 12.71 2.19
C ALA A 71 9.87 12.98 2.52
N LYS A 72 9.35 14.13 2.09
CA LYS A 72 7.93 14.48 2.26
C LYS A 72 7.02 13.58 1.43
N SER A 73 7.43 13.25 0.20
CA SER A 73 6.79 12.21 -0.58
C SER A 73 6.80 10.90 0.20
N GLN A 74 7.93 10.41 0.70
CA GLN A 74 8.01 9.15 1.46
C GLN A 74 7.04 9.10 2.65
N THR A 75 6.96 10.19 3.40
CA THR A 75 6.03 10.32 4.54
C THR A 75 4.56 10.15 4.11
N ALA A 76 4.16 10.69 2.96
CA ALA A 76 2.81 10.53 2.44
C ALA A 76 2.45 9.08 2.10
N LEU A 77 3.45 8.27 1.77
CA LEU A 77 3.29 6.90 1.31
C LEU A 77 3.16 5.96 2.49
N ASP A 78 4.02 6.16 3.48
CA ASP A 78 3.94 5.46 4.76
C ASP A 78 2.60 5.77 5.43
N ALA A 79 2.12 7.02 5.34
CA ALA A 79 0.81 7.41 5.84
C ALA A 79 -0.34 6.76 5.04
N SER A 80 -0.26 6.72 3.70
CA SER A 80 -1.26 6.04 2.87
C SER A 80 -1.30 4.54 3.15
N ALA A 81 -0.15 3.86 3.21
CA ALA A 81 -0.08 2.45 3.52
C ALA A 81 -0.64 2.13 4.91
N ALA A 82 -0.41 3.01 5.89
CA ALA A 82 -1.01 2.90 7.21
C ALA A 82 -2.54 3.12 7.22
N ALA A 83 -3.05 3.98 6.32
CA ALA A 83 -4.50 4.17 6.14
C ALA A 83 -5.14 2.94 5.49
N ASP A 84 -4.53 2.40 4.43
CA ASP A 84 -5.01 1.19 3.73
C ASP A 84 -5.04 -0.03 4.67
N ALA A 85 -3.99 -0.20 5.49
CA ALA A 85 -3.95 -1.25 6.51
C ALA A 85 -5.07 -1.09 7.55
N ALA A 86 -5.31 0.14 8.03
CA ALA A 86 -6.37 0.41 9.00
C ALA A 86 -7.77 0.18 8.41
N GLU A 87 -8.00 0.49 7.14
CA GLU A 87 -9.25 0.22 6.43
C GLU A 87 -9.48 -1.29 6.25
N ALA A 88 -8.41 -2.04 5.95
CA ALA A 88 -8.46 -3.50 5.86
C ALA A 88 -8.81 -4.15 7.22
N ASP A 89 -8.19 -3.69 8.31
CA ASP A 89 -8.49 -4.13 9.67
C ASP A 89 -9.94 -3.82 10.05
N LEU A 90 -10.43 -2.62 9.72
CA LEU A 90 -11.82 -2.23 9.93
C LEU A 90 -12.80 -3.13 9.16
N SER A 91 -12.50 -3.43 7.89
CA SER A 91 -13.33 -4.33 7.07
C SER A 91 -13.39 -5.74 7.67
N ALA A 92 -12.25 -6.28 8.11
CA ALA A 92 -12.18 -7.57 8.78
C ALA A 92 -12.98 -7.59 10.09
N ALA A 93 -12.82 -6.55 10.94
CA ALA A 93 -13.57 -6.41 12.18
C ALA A 93 -15.08 -6.25 11.94
N THR A 94 -15.48 -5.53 10.88
CA THR A 94 -16.88 -5.36 10.49
C THR A 94 -17.52 -6.69 10.10
N GLN A 95 -16.81 -7.53 9.34
CA GLN A 95 -17.26 -8.88 8.98
C GLN A 95 -17.39 -9.77 10.21
N ALA A 96 -16.41 -9.74 11.12
CA ALA A 96 -16.43 -10.50 12.36
C ALA A 96 -17.61 -10.08 13.28
N ALA A 97 -17.80 -8.78 13.49
CA ALA A 97 -18.90 -8.24 14.28
C ALA A 97 -20.27 -8.61 13.68
N THR A 98 -20.43 -8.50 12.35
CA THR A 98 -21.66 -8.90 11.66
C THR A 98 -21.95 -10.40 11.82
N SER A 99 -20.93 -11.25 11.70
CA SER A 99 -21.06 -12.69 11.87
C SER A 99 -21.44 -13.07 13.30
N LEU A 100 -20.78 -12.46 14.30
CA LEU A 100 -21.08 -12.70 15.72
C LEU A 100 -22.48 -12.19 16.10
N GLN A 101 -22.90 -11.03 15.58
CA GLN A 101 -24.25 -10.54 15.80
C GLN A 101 -25.29 -11.51 15.23
N ALA A 102 -25.09 -12.02 14.02
CA ALA A 102 -26.00 -13.00 13.42
C ALA A 102 -26.07 -14.31 14.23
N GLN A 103 -24.94 -14.77 14.77
CA GLN A 103 -24.90 -15.93 15.66
C GLN A 103 -25.61 -15.68 17.00
N ALA A 104 -25.42 -14.49 17.58
CA ALA A 104 -26.09 -14.08 18.82
C ALA A 104 -27.62 -14.01 18.61
N ASP A 105 -28.07 -13.42 17.50
CA ASP A 105 -29.49 -13.34 17.15
C ASP A 105 -30.11 -14.73 16.95
N ASP A 106 -29.37 -15.66 16.32
CA ASP A 106 -29.84 -17.03 16.13
C ASP A 106 -29.90 -17.83 17.43
N ALA A 107 -28.89 -17.69 18.28
CA ALA A 107 -28.86 -18.29 19.61
C ALA A 107 -29.99 -17.75 20.48
N GLN A 108 -30.29 -16.45 20.41
CA GLN A 108 -31.42 -15.85 21.12
C GLN A 108 -32.75 -16.46 20.66
N ARG A 109 -32.98 -16.60 19.34
CA ARG A 109 -34.18 -17.26 18.83
C ARG A 109 -34.29 -18.73 19.28
N THR A 110 -33.16 -19.39 19.48
CA THR A 110 -33.13 -20.77 20.00
C THR A 110 -33.46 -20.81 21.49
N ALA A 111 -32.90 -19.89 22.28
CA ALA A 111 -33.23 -19.72 23.69
C ALA A 111 -34.71 -19.41 23.89
N ASP A 112 -35.27 -18.46 23.14
CA ASP A 112 -36.69 -18.08 23.20
C ASP A 112 -37.61 -19.28 22.91
N ARG A 113 -37.26 -20.10 21.92
CA ARG A 113 -38.00 -21.34 21.59
C ARG A 113 -37.92 -22.39 22.69
N ALA A 114 -36.73 -22.59 23.26
CA ALA A 114 -36.53 -23.55 24.35
C ALA A 114 -37.29 -23.11 25.61
N GLN A 115 -37.24 -21.82 25.96
CA GLN A 115 -37.99 -21.24 27.06
C GLN A 115 -39.50 -21.34 26.84
N ALA A 116 -39.99 -21.09 25.62
CA ALA A 116 -41.41 -21.26 25.30
C ALA A 116 -41.88 -22.72 25.46
N ARG A 117 -41.07 -23.70 25.05
CA ARG A 117 -41.36 -25.13 25.27
C ARG A 117 -41.39 -25.48 26.75
N ALA A 118 -40.40 -25.05 27.51
CA ALA A 118 -40.37 -25.24 28.96
C ALA A 118 -41.59 -24.61 29.65
N GLY A 119 -42.01 -23.41 29.22
CA GLY A 119 -43.20 -22.73 29.74
C GLY A 119 -44.51 -23.43 29.39
N GLN A 120 -44.66 -23.92 28.15
CA GLN A 120 -45.83 -24.71 27.73
C GLN A 120 -45.92 -26.03 28.50
N LEU A 121 -44.79 -26.69 28.67
CA LEU A 121 -44.66 -27.91 29.43
C LEU A 121 -45.09 -27.62 30.88
N ALA A 122 -44.48 -26.64 31.57
CA ALA A 122 -44.87 -26.22 32.92
C ALA A 122 -46.37 -25.88 33.07
N ALA A 123 -46.95 -25.18 32.11
CA ALA A 123 -48.38 -24.87 32.09
C ALA A 123 -49.26 -26.13 31.96
N SER A 124 -48.81 -27.16 31.23
CA SER A 124 -49.52 -28.44 31.10
C SER A 124 -49.52 -29.22 32.42
N LEU A 125 -48.42 -29.27 33.17
CA LEU A 125 -48.41 -29.88 34.51
C LEU A 125 -49.23 -29.11 35.52
N TYR A 126 -49.20 -27.79 35.47
CA TYR A 126 -50.02 -27.01 36.38
C TYR A 126 -51.51 -27.30 36.15
N ARG A 127 -51.90 -27.49 34.88
CA ARG A 127 -53.26 -27.90 34.50
C ARG A 127 -53.58 -29.34 34.92
N ASP A 128 -52.70 -30.30 34.63
CA ASP A 128 -52.96 -31.74 34.86
C ASP A 128 -52.71 -32.17 36.31
N GLY A 129 -51.81 -31.51 37.04
CA GLY A 129 -51.52 -31.73 38.46
C GLY A 129 -52.49 -31.03 39.41
N SER A 130 -53.26 -30.05 38.92
CA SER A 130 -54.39 -29.47 39.65
C SER A 130 -55.57 -30.44 39.78
N GLU A 131 -55.65 -31.45 38.92
CA GLU A 131 -56.60 -32.54 39.06
C GLU A 131 -55.87 -33.75 39.66
N ASN A 132 -56.25 -34.20 40.85
CA ASN A 132 -55.73 -35.40 41.53
C ASN A 132 -55.88 -36.71 40.71
N ALA A 133 -56.18 -36.64 39.42
CA ALA A 133 -56.42 -37.76 38.51
C ALA A 133 -55.25 -38.74 38.45
N MET A 134 -54.00 -38.28 38.48
CA MET A 134 -52.81 -39.14 38.46
C MET A 134 -52.66 -39.93 39.76
N ALA A 135 -52.74 -39.25 40.92
CA ALA A 135 -52.68 -39.89 42.23
C ALA A 135 -53.86 -40.83 42.46
N THR A 136 -55.04 -40.48 41.94
CA THR A 136 -56.24 -41.33 42.01
C THR A 136 -56.09 -42.56 41.13
N ARG A 137 -55.58 -42.46 39.89
CA ARG A 137 -55.33 -43.61 39.01
C ARG A 137 -54.32 -44.61 39.59
N ILE A 138 -53.24 -44.10 40.20
CA ILE A 138 -52.24 -44.92 40.87
C ILE A 138 -52.85 -45.63 42.09
N ALA A 139 -53.71 -44.93 42.84
CA ALA A 139 -54.38 -45.49 44.00
C ALA A 139 -55.51 -46.49 43.65
N THR A 140 -56.07 -46.43 42.44
CA THR A 140 -57.16 -47.32 41.98
C THR A 140 -56.72 -48.38 40.97
N ALA A 141 -55.41 -48.53 40.71
CA ALA A 141 -54.91 -49.55 39.78
C ALA A 141 -55.11 -50.96 40.37
N GLU A 142 -55.87 -51.81 39.68
CA GLU A 142 -56.16 -53.18 40.12
C GLU A 142 -55.06 -54.19 39.70
N ASP A 143 -54.26 -53.87 38.68
CA ASP A 143 -53.22 -54.75 38.13
C ASP A 143 -51.78 -54.25 38.42
N PRO A 144 -50.86 -55.11 38.93
CA PRO A 144 -49.47 -54.72 39.26
C PRO A 144 -48.63 -54.25 38.06
N ASP A 145 -48.87 -54.81 36.87
CA ASP A 145 -48.12 -54.46 35.65
C ASP A 145 -48.47 -53.05 35.15
N ASP A 146 -49.73 -52.63 35.32
CA ASP A 146 -50.18 -51.27 34.98
C ASP A 146 -49.55 -50.22 35.90
N LEU A 147 -49.31 -50.54 37.17
CA LEU A 147 -48.62 -49.66 38.11
C LEU A 147 -47.16 -49.45 37.69
N LEU A 148 -46.45 -50.51 37.31
CA LEU A 148 -45.05 -50.43 36.87
C LEU A 148 -44.92 -49.65 35.56
N TYR A 149 -45.84 -49.83 34.61
CA TYR A 149 -45.88 -49.04 33.39
C TYR A 149 -46.12 -47.55 33.67
N GLN A 150 -47.06 -47.23 34.57
CA GLN A 150 -47.36 -45.84 34.95
C GLN A 150 -46.17 -45.18 35.67
N LEU A 151 -45.47 -45.90 36.55
CA LEU A 151 -44.27 -45.41 37.22
C LEU A 151 -43.11 -45.21 36.24
N GLY A 152 -42.91 -46.11 35.27
CA GLY A 152 -41.92 -45.94 34.21
C GLY A 152 -42.24 -44.75 33.29
N ALA A 153 -43.53 -44.54 32.97
CA ALA A 153 -43.96 -43.37 32.21
C ALA A 153 -43.74 -42.06 32.98
N LEU A 154 -43.91 -42.07 34.31
CA LEU A 154 -43.61 -40.92 35.17
C LEU A 154 -42.11 -40.64 35.23
N ASP A 155 -41.28 -41.66 35.39
CA ASP A 155 -39.82 -41.53 35.39
C ASP A 155 -39.31 -40.95 34.05
N GLN A 156 -39.80 -41.50 32.93
CA GLN A 156 -39.48 -41.01 31.59
C GLN A 156 -39.99 -39.59 31.35
N LEU A 157 -41.18 -39.27 31.84
CA LEU A 157 -41.70 -37.91 31.81
C LEU A 157 -40.78 -36.99 32.59
N THR A 158 -40.43 -37.30 33.85
CA THR A 158 -39.53 -36.49 34.68
C THR A 158 -38.14 -36.31 34.08
N GLY A 159 -37.58 -37.34 33.41
CA GLY A 159 -36.34 -37.21 32.64
C GLY A 159 -36.49 -36.23 31.47
N THR A 160 -37.61 -36.33 30.73
CA THR A 160 -37.94 -35.38 29.65
C THR A 160 -38.08 -33.95 30.19
N TRP A 161 -38.57 -33.76 31.41
CA TRP A 161 -38.68 -32.45 32.06
C TRP A 161 -37.34 -31.83 32.39
N THR A 162 -36.46 -32.60 33.03
CA THR A 162 -35.10 -32.14 33.36
C THR A 162 -34.35 -31.78 32.09
N ASP A 163 -34.47 -32.59 31.04
CA ASP A 163 -33.81 -32.34 29.75
C ASP A 163 -34.31 -31.04 29.10
N VAL A 164 -35.63 -30.78 29.08
CA VAL A 164 -36.18 -29.55 28.48
C VAL A 164 -35.77 -28.29 29.25
N LEU A 165 -35.68 -28.36 30.58
CA LEU A 165 -35.26 -27.24 31.42
C LEU A 165 -33.76 -26.98 31.32
N ASP A 166 -32.95 -28.04 31.25
CA ASP A 166 -31.51 -27.96 31.04
C ASP A 166 -31.20 -27.40 29.65
N ASP A 167 -31.87 -27.88 28.60
CA ASP A 167 -31.75 -27.36 27.24
C ASP A 167 -32.08 -25.86 27.17
N ALA A 168 -33.15 -25.42 27.84
CA ALA A 168 -33.51 -24.00 27.90
C ALA A 168 -32.45 -23.15 28.61
N SER A 169 -31.87 -23.67 29.70
CA SER A 169 -30.81 -22.99 30.44
C SER A 169 -29.51 -22.91 29.63
N VAL A 170 -29.11 -24.00 28.99
CA VAL A 170 -27.94 -24.05 28.09
C VAL A 170 -28.11 -23.10 26.91
N ALA A 171 -29.29 -23.07 26.29
CA ALA A 171 -29.59 -22.16 25.18
C ALA A 171 -29.52 -20.69 25.63
N ALA A 172 -30.06 -20.35 26.81
CA ALA A 172 -30.00 -19.01 27.37
C ALA A 172 -28.57 -18.56 27.68
N HIS A 173 -27.74 -19.43 28.30
CA HIS A 173 -26.34 -19.12 28.56
C HIS A 173 -25.52 -18.96 27.27
N THR A 174 -25.81 -19.78 26.26
CA THR A 174 -25.17 -19.67 24.94
C THR A 174 -25.52 -18.35 24.26
N ALA A 175 -26.79 -17.96 24.28
CA ALA A 175 -27.25 -16.67 23.75
C ALA A 175 -26.57 -15.50 24.46
N SER A 176 -26.53 -15.50 25.79
CA SER A 176 -25.87 -14.47 26.60
C SER A 176 -24.37 -14.36 26.26
N SER A 177 -23.67 -15.50 26.18
CA SER A 177 -22.24 -15.51 25.87
C SER A 177 -21.95 -14.99 24.45
N LEU A 178 -22.76 -15.36 23.46
CA LEU A 178 -22.61 -14.86 22.10
C LEU A 178 -22.94 -13.38 21.99
N HIS A 179 -23.92 -12.88 22.75
CA HIS A 179 -24.25 -11.46 22.79
C HIS A 179 -23.09 -10.63 23.37
N GLU A 180 -22.46 -11.10 24.45
CA GLU A 180 -21.24 -10.46 25.00
C GLU A 180 -20.07 -10.46 24.00
N GLN A 181 -19.91 -11.53 23.22
CA GLN A 181 -18.90 -11.60 22.15
C GLN A 181 -19.22 -10.61 21.02
N ALA A 182 -20.47 -10.52 20.61
CA ALA A 182 -20.92 -9.58 19.59
C ALA A 182 -20.72 -8.12 20.04
N THR A 183 -21.05 -7.78 21.30
CA THR A 183 -20.79 -6.44 21.85
C THR A 183 -19.30 -6.10 21.84
N ARG A 184 -18.43 -7.02 22.29
CA ARG A 184 -16.97 -6.79 22.24
C ARG A 184 -16.44 -6.61 20.82
N ALA A 185 -16.96 -7.37 19.87
CA ALA A 185 -16.58 -7.22 18.46
C ALA A 185 -17.05 -5.88 17.87
N GLU A 186 -18.21 -5.39 18.28
CA GLU A 186 -18.74 -4.09 17.85
C GLU A 186 -17.93 -2.91 18.44
N ASP A 187 -17.54 -3.00 19.71
CA ASP A 187 -16.65 -2.03 20.37
C ASP A 187 -15.27 -1.97 19.68
N GLU A 188 -14.70 -3.13 19.36
CA GLU A 188 -13.44 -3.23 18.62
C GLU A 188 -13.56 -2.62 17.23
N ARG A 189 -14.64 -2.96 16.50
CA ARG A 189 -14.93 -2.35 15.19
C ARG A 189 -15.04 -0.83 15.29
N ALA A 190 -15.68 -0.29 16.33
CA ALA A 190 -15.81 1.16 16.52
C ALA A 190 -14.45 1.84 16.83
N SER A 191 -13.60 1.18 17.61
CA SER A 191 -12.22 1.62 17.88
C SER A 191 -11.39 1.66 16.59
N LEU A 192 -11.45 0.59 15.80
CA LEU A 192 -10.77 0.49 14.50
C LEU A 192 -11.31 1.50 13.48
N ALA A 193 -12.62 1.77 13.47
CA ALA A 193 -13.21 2.79 12.61
C ALA A 193 -12.63 4.18 12.92
N SER A 194 -12.53 4.53 14.20
CA SER A 194 -11.91 5.77 14.65
C SER A 194 -10.42 5.83 14.31
N ALA A 195 -9.72 4.70 14.33
CA ALA A 195 -8.31 4.61 13.94
C ALA A 195 -8.12 4.79 12.43
N ALA A 196 -8.95 4.14 11.60
CA ALA A 196 -8.95 4.27 10.15
C ALA A 196 -9.20 5.71 9.72
N GLU A 197 -10.19 6.39 10.32
CA GLU A 197 -10.47 7.81 10.07
C GLU A 197 -9.23 8.69 10.36
N ARG A 198 -8.63 8.56 11.55
CA ARG A 198 -7.41 9.31 11.90
C ARG A 198 -6.24 9.04 10.95
N LYS A 199 -6.08 7.80 10.48
CA LYS A 199 -5.02 7.43 9.55
C LYS A 199 -5.28 7.98 8.14
N SER A 200 -6.53 7.98 7.68
CA SER A 200 -6.94 8.58 6.41
C SER A 200 -6.74 10.10 6.41
N ASP A 201 -7.08 10.78 7.51
CA ASP A 201 -6.80 12.22 7.67
C ASP A 201 -5.30 12.52 7.64
N ALA A 202 -4.50 11.71 8.33
CA ALA A 202 -3.04 11.84 8.32
C ALA A 202 -2.45 11.60 6.92
N ALA A 203 -2.95 10.62 6.17
CA ALA A 203 -2.56 10.35 4.80
C ALA A 203 -2.89 11.53 3.87
N THR A 204 -4.09 12.10 4.01
CA THR A 204 -4.52 13.28 3.24
C THR A 204 -3.65 14.50 3.53
N ALA A 205 -3.36 14.75 4.82
CA ALA A 205 -2.48 15.84 5.22
C ALA A 205 -1.06 15.66 4.67
N ALA A 206 -0.50 14.46 4.79
CA ALA A 206 0.84 14.14 4.29
C ALA A 206 0.91 14.24 2.76
N ALA A 207 -0.11 13.77 2.03
CA ALA A 207 -0.21 13.90 0.57
C ALA A 207 -0.23 15.36 0.13
N LYS A 208 -0.97 16.23 0.84
CA LYS A 208 -0.98 17.67 0.59
C LYS A 208 0.40 18.29 0.81
N THR A 209 1.08 17.94 1.90
CA THR A 209 2.44 18.41 2.19
C THR A 209 3.44 17.95 1.13
N ALA A 210 3.36 16.71 0.68
CA ALA A 210 4.19 16.20 -0.41
C ALA A 210 3.92 16.96 -1.73
N ALA A 211 2.66 17.15 -2.11
CA ALA A 211 2.29 17.89 -3.32
C ALA A 211 2.81 19.34 -3.30
N GLN A 212 2.72 20.01 -2.16
CA GLN A 212 3.27 21.36 -1.97
C GLN A 212 4.80 21.38 -2.09
N ALA A 213 5.48 20.38 -1.53
CA ALA A 213 6.92 20.25 -1.63
C ALA A 213 7.38 20.02 -3.08
N VAL A 214 6.71 19.12 -3.81
CA VAL A 214 7.00 18.89 -5.24
C VAL A 214 6.78 20.16 -6.06
N ALA A 215 5.68 20.88 -5.84
CA ALA A 215 5.42 22.15 -6.53
C ALA A 215 6.50 23.21 -6.24
N SER A 216 6.92 23.33 -4.97
CA SER A 216 7.98 24.27 -4.57
C SER A 216 9.33 23.86 -5.15
N THR A 217 9.68 22.57 -5.12
CA THR A 217 10.93 22.06 -5.70
C THR A 217 10.95 22.26 -7.21
N GLN A 218 9.84 22.07 -7.92
CA GLN A 218 9.77 22.33 -9.36
C GLN A 218 10.07 23.80 -9.68
N GLN A 219 9.41 24.72 -8.97
CA GLN A 219 9.61 26.16 -9.15
C GLN A 219 11.06 26.58 -8.88
N HIS A 220 11.66 26.12 -7.78
CA HIS A 220 13.05 26.46 -7.44
C HIS A 220 14.06 25.75 -8.35
N SER A 221 13.79 24.51 -8.78
CA SER A 221 14.70 23.78 -9.67
C SER A 221 14.82 24.46 -11.03
N ASP A 222 13.72 24.94 -11.60
CA ASP A 222 13.75 25.67 -12.88
C ASP A 222 14.62 26.93 -12.78
N GLU A 223 14.54 27.66 -11.66
CA GLU A 223 15.37 28.84 -11.40
C GLU A 223 16.84 28.47 -11.16
N LEU A 224 17.12 27.46 -10.33
CA LEU A 224 18.47 26.99 -10.03
C LEU A 224 19.17 26.43 -11.29
N TYR A 225 18.46 25.69 -12.15
CA TYR A 225 19.02 25.22 -13.42
C TYR A 225 19.28 26.36 -14.41
N ALA A 226 18.44 27.40 -14.43
CA ALA A 226 18.71 28.60 -15.22
C ALA A 226 19.95 29.38 -14.72
N GLN A 227 20.14 29.44 -13.40
CA GLN A 227 21.35 30.01 -12.79
C GLN A 227 22.60 29.19 -13.11
N LEU A 228 22.52 27.85 -12.99
CA LEU A 228 23.59 26.91 -13.35
C LEU A 228 23.99 27.03 -14.83
N ALA A 229 23.00 27.12 -15.72
CA ALA A 229 23.20 27.33 -17.15
C ALA A 229 23.88 28.67 -17.45
N SER A 230 23.46 29.74 -16.77
CA SER A 230 24.11 31.07 -16.86
C SER A 230 25.57 31.00 -16.42
N LEU A 231 25.89 30.28 -15.34
CA LEU A 231 27.26 30.13 -14.85
C LEU A 231 28.10 29.25 -15.79
N LYS A 232 27.60 28.10 -16.25
CA LYS A 232 28.40 27.16 -17.06
C LYS A 232 28.42 27.44 -18.56
N ASP A 233 27.72 28.48 -19.01
CA ASP A 233 27.53 28.79 -20.42
C ASP A 233 26.90 27.62 -21.20
N THR A 234 25.98 26.91 -20.55
CA THR A 234 25.22 25.76 -21.08
C THR A 234 23.72 26.07 -21.11
N THR A 235 22.87 25.08 -21.41
CA THR A 235 21.40 25.23 -21.29
C THR A 235 20.89 24.56 -20.02
N ALA A 236 19.81 25.09 -19.43
CA ALA A 236 19.19 24.52 -18.24
C ALA A 236 18.80 23.04 -18.43
N ALA A 237 18.32 22.69 -19.62
CA ALA A 237 18.01 21.30 -19.98
C ALA A 237 19.25 20.39 -19.94
N THR A 238 20.40 20.86 -20.44
CA THR A 238 21.65 20.10 -20.41
C THR A 238 22.14 19.86 -18.98
N GLU A 239 22.08 20.87 -18.11
CA GLU A 239 22.49 20.71 -16.70
C GLU A 239 21.55 19.78 -15.92
N GLN A 240 20.24 19.85 -16.19
CA GLN A 240 19.26 18.93 -15.62
C GLN A 240 19.57 17.48 -16.03
N GLN A 241 19.85 17.24 -17.31
CA GLN A 241 20.18 15.90 -17.81
C GLN A 241 21.51 15.38 -17.26
N TYR A 242 22.50 16.25 -17.11
CA TYR A 242 23.77 15.90 -16.47
C TYR A 242 23.60 15.54 -14.99
N ALA A 243 22.78 16.27 -14.25
CA ALA A 243 22.45 15.95 -12.85
C ALA A 243 21.74 14.60 -12.72
N VAL A 244 20.75 14.33 -13.57
CA VAL A 244 20.05 13.04 -13.62
C VAL A 244 21.02 11.90 -13.97
N GLY A 245 21.92 12.10 -14.95
CA GLY A 245 22.95 11.13 -15.32
C GLY A 245 23.88 10.77 -14.16
N GLN A 246 24.36 11.77 -13.42
CA GLN A 246 25.20 11.53 -12.23
C GLN A 246 24.44 10.78 -11.12
N ALA A 247 23.18 11.11 -10.90
CA ALA A 247 22.35 10.43 -9.90
C ALA A 247 22.09 8.96 -10.27
N VAL A 248 21.86 8.66 -11.55
CA VAL A 248 21.72 7.28 -12.05
C VAL A 248 23.02 6.50 -11.91
N ALA A 249 24.18 7.08 -12.26
CA ALA A 249 25.47 6.44 -12.07
C ALA A 249 25.77 6.16 -10.59
N ALA A 250 25.45 7.10 -9.69
CA ALA A 250 25.58 6.91 -8.25
C ALA A 250 24.65 5.80 -7.73
N GLN A 251 23.42 5.72 -8.25
CA GLN A 251 22.45 4.66 -7.94
C GLN A 251 22.94 3.29 -8.43
N ALA A 252 23.49 3.19 -9.65
CA ALA A 252 24.08 1.97 -10.18
C ALA A 252 25.27 1.51 -9.33
N ALA A 253 26.16 2.43 -8.94
CA ALA A 253 27.30 2.14 -8.06
C ALA A 253 26.84 1.68 -6.65
N ALA A 254 25.79 2.28 -6.10
CA ALA A 254 25.21 1.86 -4.82
C ALA A 254 24.60 0.46 -4.90
N GLN A 255 23.90 0.14 -6.00
CA GLN A 255 23.35 -1.20 -6.24
C GLN A 255 24.44 -2.24 -6.44
N ALA A 256 25.52 -1.92 -7.16
CA ALA A 256 26.67 -2.79 -7.29
C ALA A 256 27.32 -3.08 -5.92
N ARG A 257 27.49 -2.06 -5.07
CA ARG A 257 27.98 -2.24 -3.69
C ARG A 257 27.03 -3.09 -2.85
N ALA A 258 25.72 -2.87 -2.93
CA ALA A 258 24.72 -3.65 -2.21
C ALA A 258 24.68 -5.11 -2.69
N ALA A 259 24.78 -5.36 -3.99
CA ALA A 259 24.84 -6.71 -4.57
C ALA A 259 26.12 -7.43 -4.15
N GLN A 260 27.27 -6.74 -4.12
CA GLN A 260 28.52 -7.29 -3.59
C GLN A 260 28.41 -7.61 -2.10
N ALA A 261 27.83 -6.73 -1.30
CA ALA A 261 27.60 -6.97 0.13
C ALA A 261 26.63 -8.14 0.38
N ALA A 262 25.56 -8.25 -0.40
CA ALA A 262 24.61 -9.36 -0.35
C ALA A 262 25.25 -10.69 -0.79
N ALA A 263 26.09 -10.68 -1.83
CA ALA A 263 26.86 -11.84 -2.26
C ALA A 263 27.88 -12.28 -1.20
N GLN A 264 28.55 -11.33 -0.55
CA GLN A 264 29.47 -11.59 0.57
C GLN A 264 28.72 -12.15 1.79
N ALA A 265 27.56 -11.59 2.13
CA ALA A 265 26.70 -12.10 3.21
C ALA A 265 26.17 -13.51 2.91
N ALA A 266 25.75 -13.78 1.66
CA ALA A 266 25.33 -15.11 1.23
C ALA A 266 26.48 -16.13 1.21
N ALA A 267 27.69 -15.71 0.85
CA ALA A 267 28.89 -16.54 0.93
C ALA A 267 29.29 -16.84 2.38
N ALA A 268 29.19 -15.85 3.28
CA ALA A 268 29.42 -16.02 4.72
C ALA A 268 28.37 -16.93 5.37
N ALA A 269 27.10 -16.81 4.98
CA ALA A 269 26.01 -17.69 5.44
C ALA A 269 26.19 -19.14 4.94
N LYS A 270 26.65 -19.33 3.69
CA LYS A 270 27.00 -20.66 3.16
C LYS A 270 28.22 -21.28 3.85
N ALA A 271 29.15 -20.48 4.37
CA ALA A 271 30.29 -20.97 5.13
C ALA A 271 29.95 -21.37 6.58
N GLN A 272 28.75 -21.02 7.09
CA GLN A 272 28.34 -21.23 8.48
C GLN A 272 27.14 -22.18 8.70
N ALA A 273 26.55 -22.79 7.66
CA ALA A 273 25.31 -23.56 7.83
C ALA A 273 25.45 -25.08 7.60
N THR A 274 25.20 -25.84 8.67
CA THR A 274 24.52 -27.17 8.66
C THR A 274 23.07 -26.96 8.17
N PRO A 275 22.44 -27.87 7.41
CA PRO A 275 21.21 -27.54 6.66
C PRO A 275 19.97 -27.44 7.57
N GLY A 276 19.35 -26.27 7.58
CA GLY A 276 18.06 -26.04 8.25
C GLY A 276 17.42 -24.71 7.82
N SER A 277 16.36 -24.83 7.01
CA SER A 277 15.31 -23.85 6.66
C SER A 277 15.65 -22.36 6.50
N SER A 278 15.54 -21.87 5.27
CA SER A 278 15.35 -20.45 4.96
C SER A 278 13.94 -20.22 4.40
N SER A 279 13.06 -19.65 5.22
CA SER A 279 11.79 -19.05 4.76
C SER A 279 12.07 -17.62 4.29
N ALA A 280 11.99 -17.39 2.98
CA ALA A 280 12.04 -16.07 2.38
C ALA A 280 10.72 -15.33 2.64
N ALA A 281 10.79 -14.24 3.39
CA ALA A 281 9.68 -13.32 3.57
C ALA A 281 9.47 -12.52 2.27
N SER A 282 8.41 -12.86 1.54
CA SER A 282 7.91 -12.09 0.41
C SER A 282 7.10 -10.91 0.94
N SER A 283 7.70 -9.72 0.97
CA SER A 283 6.97 -8.47 1.19
C SER A 283 6.06 -8.21 -0.02
N GLY A 284 4.75 -8.40 0.16
CA GLY A 284 3.74 -8.07 -0.85
C GLY A 284 3.65 -6.56 -1.02
N ASN A 285 4.11 -6.05 -2.16
CA ASN A 285 3.90 -4.66 -2.54
C ASN A 285 2.43 -4.48 -2.96
N ALA A 286 1.64 -3.79 -2.14
CA ALA A 286 0.38 -3.21 -2.60
C ALA A 286 0.68 -2.08 -3.59
N TYR A 287 0.10 -2.14 -4.79
CA TYR A 287 0.34 -1.15 -5.86
C TYR A 287 -0.66 0.01 -5.74
N PRO A 288 -0.21 1.26 -5.62
CA PRO A 288 -1.10 2.43 -5.58
C PRO A 288 -1.75 2.69 -6.96
N SER A 289 -2.93 3.31 -6.96
CA SER A 289 -3.72 3.60 -8.16
C SER A 289 -2.96 4.47 -9.19
N THR A 290 -3.14 4.18 -10.48
CA THR A 290 -2.61 4.95 -11.61
C THR A 290 -3.53 6.11 -12.07
N ASP A 291 -4.49 6.51 -11.23
CA ASP A 291 -5.42 7.58 -11.54
C ASP A 291 -4.70 8.95 -11.62
N GLY A 292 -4.95 9.71 -12.69
CA GLY A 292 -4.38 11.05 -12.92
C GLY A 292 -3.15 11.14 -13.82
N VAL A 293 -2.66 10.02 -14.37
CA VAL A 293 -1.54 10.02 -15.34
C VAL A 293 -2.02 10.44 -16.72
N VAL A 294 -1.39 11.44 -17.33
CA VAL A 294 -1.64 11.80 -18.73
C VAL A 294 -1.02 10.74 -19.64
N VAL A 295 -1.86 9.97 -20.33
CA VAL A 295 -1.42 8.99 -21.33
C VAL A 295 -1.31 9.68 -22.68
N ASP A 296 -0.13 10.21 -22.98
CA ASP A 296 0.19 10.83 -24.26
C ASP A 296 1.49 10.23 -24.85
N PRO A 297 1.40 9.09 -25.55
CA PRO A 297 2.54 8.48 -26.24
C PRO A 297 3.23 9.41 -27.24
N ALA A 298 2.48 10.29 -27.92
CA ALA A 298 3.03 11.20 -28.92
C ALA A 298 3.83 12.33 -28.26
N GLY A 299 3.29 12.92 -27.18
CA GLY A 299 3.99 13.91 -26.36
C GLY A 299 5.23 13.33 -25.68
N ALA A 300 5.15 12.09 -25.18
CA ALA A 300 6.28 11.36 -24.63
C ALA A 300 7.40 11.15 -25.67
N GLN A 301 7.06 10.71 -26.88
CA GLN A 301 8.02 10.59 -27.97
C GLN A 301 8.63 11.93 -28.39
N ALA A 302 7.82 12.99 -28.46
CA ALA A 302 8.31 14.32 -28.80
C ALA A 302 9.30 14.85 -27.74
N TYR A 303 9.00 14.67 -26.46
CA TYR A 303 9.90 15.02 -25.36
C TYR A 303 11.22 14.22 -25.46
N ALA A 304 11.13 12.89 -25.60
CA ALA A 304 12.31 12.04 -25.73
C ALA A 304 13.18 12.45 -26.93
N ARG A 305 12.57 12.79 -28.08
CA ARG A 305 13.29 13.23 -29.27
C ARG A 305 14.09 14.53 -29.04
N GLY A 306 13.57 15.45 -28.23
CA GLY A 306 14.31 16.65 -27.83
C GLY A 306 15.42 16.36 -26.81
N ALA A 307 15.22 15.35 -25.96
CA ALA A 307 16.11 15.02 -24.86
C ALA A 307 17.34 14.19 -25.26
N ILE A 308 17.27 13.34 -26.31
CA ILE A 308 18.38 12.44 -26.67
C ILE A 308 19.68 13.16 -27.05
N GLY A 309 19.61 14.39 -27.55
CA GLY A 309 20.78 15.12 -28.04
C GLY A 309 21.79 15.45 -26.94
N ALA A 310 21.33 15.56 -25.69
CA ALA A 310 22.22 15.81 -24.55
C ALA A 310 23.11 14.63 -24.17
N TYR A 311 22.78 13.43 -24.67
CA TYR A 311 23.61 12.23 -24.52
C TYR A 311 24.53 12.00 -25.73
N GLY A 312 24.61 12.99 -26.64
CA GLY A 312 25.39 12.88 -27.88
C GLY A 312 24.76 11.95 -28.92
N TRP A 313 23.50 11.56 -28.75
CA TRP A 313 22.81 10.65 -29.67
C TRP A 313 22.11 11.39 -30.81
N GLY A 314 22.25 10.85 -32.01
CA GLY A 314 21.58 11.33 -33.22
C GLY A 314 20.19 10.73 -33.43
N SER A 315 19.51 11.17 -34.49
CA SER A 315 18.18 10.69 -34.87
C SER A 315 18.14 9.20 -35.22
N ASP A 316 19.27 8.62 -35.59
CA ASP A 316 19.47 7.18 -35.81
C ASP A 316 19.16 6.36 -34.55
N GLN A 317 19.57 6.85 -33.37
CA GLN A 317 19.31 6.20 -32.08
C GLN A 317 17.83 6.28 -31.66
N PHE A 318 17.14 7.33 -32.10
CA PHE A 318 15.74 7.54 -31.73
C PHE A 318 14.83 6.42 -32.26
N SER A 319 15.14 5.86 -33.43
CA SER A 319 14.36 4.76 -34.01
C SER A 319 14.39 3.51 -33.11
N CYS A 320 15.56 3.15 -32.59
CA CYS A 320 15.74 2.06 -31.64
C CYS A 320 15.06 2.34 -30.30
N LEU A 321 15.13 3.58 -29.81
CA LEU A 321 14.43 3.99 -28.59
C LEU A 321 12.91 3.85 -28.73
N VAL A 322 12.36 4.24 -29.89
CA VAL A 322 10.95 4.05 -30.22
C VAL A 322 10.58 2.59 -30.20
N SER A 323 11.34 1.72 -30.85
CA SER A 323 11.08 0.28 -30.83
C SER A 323 11.13 -0.28 -29.40
N LEU A 324 12.19 0.05 -28.64
CA LEU A 324 12.39 -0.42 -27.27
C LEU A 324 11.22 -0.06 -26.36
N TRP A 325 10.91 1.24 -26.21
CA TRP A 325 9.84 1.67 -25.30
C TRP A 325 8.43 1.42 -25.83
N THR A 326 8.27 1.18 -27.15
CA THR A 326 7.00 0.66 -27.68
C THR A 326 6.77 -0.77 -27.20
N GLN A 327 7.80 -1.61 -27.22
CA GLN A 327 7.70 -2.99 -26.72
C GLN A 327 7.47 -3.03 -25.21
N GLU A 328 8.20 -2.23 -24.45
CA GLU A 328 8.12 -2.19 -22.99
C GLU A 328 6.75 -1.74 -22.47
N SER A 329 6.24 -0.63 -23.00
CA SER A 329 5.08 0.06 -22.41
C SER A 329 4.11 0.66 -23.40
N GLY A 330 4.42 0.62 -24.70
CA GLY A 330 3.71 1.40 -25.71
C GLY A 330 3.81 2.92 -25.46
N TRP A 331 4.91 3.38 -24.85
CA TRP A 331 5.13 4.78 -24.45
C TRP A 331 4.12 5.32 -23.41
N ARG A 332 3.48 4.43 -22.64
CA ARG A 332 2.50 4.84 -21.63
C ARG A 332 3.17 5.08 -20.28
N ALA A 333 3.05 6.29 -19.76
CA ALA A 333 3.57 6.64 -18.43
C ALA A 333 2.88 5.89 -17.27
N ASN A 334 1.70 5.32 -17.49
CA ASN A 334 0.97 4.50 -16.53
C ASN A 334 1.07 2.99 -16.78
N ALA A 335 1.97 2.54 -17.67
CA ALA A 335 2.15 1.10 -17.88
C ALA A 335 2.60 0.44 -16.58
N LEU A 336 1.86 -0.57 -16.12
CA LEU A 336 2.18 -1.38 -14.95
C LEU A 336 2.10 -2.85 -15.35
N ASN A 337 3.21 -3.56 -15.20
CA ASN A 337 3.19 -5.02 -15.25
C ASN A 337 2.88 -5.56 -13.85
N VAL A 338 1.66 -6.04 -13.64
CA VAL A 338 1.17 -6.50 -12.32
C VAL A 338 1.94 -7.70 -11.75
N SER A 339 2.53 -8.52 -12.61
CA SER A 339 3.26 -9.73 -12.19
C SER A 339 4.66 -9.43 -11.67
N SER A 340 5.34 -8.45 -12.27
CA SER A 340 6.74 -8.10 -11.96
C SER A 340 6.86 -6.80 -11.16
N GLY A 341 5.86 -5.92 -11.21
CA GLY A 341 5.92 -4.57 -10.62
C GLY A 341 6.69 -3.55 -11.45
N ALA A 342 7.12 -3.90 -12.66
CA ALA A 342 7.76 -2.97 -13.59
C ALA A 342 6.78 -1.89 -14.04
N TYR A 343 7.24 -0.63 -14.08
CA TYR A 343 6.35 0.53 -14.25
C TYR A 343 6.92 1.61 -15.19
N GLY A 344 6.00 2.31 -15.86
CA GLY A 344 6.24 3.50 -16.65
C GLY A 344 6.81 3.22 -18.03
N ILE A 345 7.12 4.29 -18.77
CA ILE A 345 7.67 4.22 -20.13
C ILE A 345 8.86 3.27 -20.24
N PRO A 346 9.88 3.33 -19.35
CA PRO A 346 11.05 2.46 -19.43
C PRO A 346 10.89 1.13 -18.68
N GLN A 347 9.69 0.80 -18.17
CA GLN A 347 9.43 -0.43 -17.42
C GLN A 347 10.44 -0.71 -16.30
N SER A 348 10.73 0.30 -15.48
CA SER A 348 11.77 0.23 -14.45
C SER A 348 11.45 -0.80 -13.35
N LEU A 349 12.44 -1.61 -12.97
CA LEU A 349 12.36 -2.60 -11.87
C LEU A 349 13.52 -2.46 -10.87
N PRO A 350 13.26 -2.21 -9.56
CA PRO A 350 11.99 -1.73 -9.02
C PRO A 350 11.67 -0.32 -9.53
N ALA A 351 10.38 -0.04 -9.76
CA ALA A 351 9.89 1.24 -10.25
C ALA A 351 10.42 2.46 -9.48
N SER A 352 10.64 2.31 -8.17
CA SER A 352 11.18 3.34 -7.27
C SER A 352 12.52 3.93 -7.71
N LYS A 353 13.27 3.25 -8.59
CA LYS A 353 14.53 3.76 -9.13
C LYS A 353 14.36 5.11 -9.83
N MET A 354 13.22 5.34 -10.48
CA MET A 354 12.96 6.58 -11.21
C MET A 354 12.83 7.82 -10.31
N GLY A 355 12.69 7.65 -8.99
CA GLY A 355 12.58 8.77 -8.04
C GLY A 355 13.78 9.72 -8.00
N VAL A 356 14.94 9.28 -8.48
CA VAL A 356 16.14 10.14 -8.58
C VAL A 356 16.04 11.18 -9.71
N ALA A 357 15.21 10.95 -10.72
CA ALA A 357 15.00 11.89 -11.81
C ALA A 357 13.95 12.97 -11.49
N GLY A 358 13.15 12.74 -10.45
CA GLY A 358 12.10 13.65 -10.01
C GLY A 358 11.09 12.92 -9.14
N ALA A 359 10.55 13.60 -8.12
CA ALA A 359 9.59 13.01 -7.19
C ALA A 359 8.23 12.66 -7.85
N ASP A 360 7.95 13.23 -9.01
CA ASP A 360 6.74 13.05 -9.82
C ASP A 360 6.84 11.89 -10.85
N TRP A 361 7.90 11.09 -10.78
CA TRP A 361 8.21 10.02 -11.74
C TRP A 361 7.09 9.02 -12.01
N ARG A 362 6.12 8.84 -11.10
CA ARG A 362 4.97 7.96 -11.39
C ARG A 362 4.00 8.58 -12.37
N THR A 363 3.79 9.89 -12.35
CA THR A 363 2.74 10.54 -13.14
C THR A 363 3.27 11.38 -14.29
N ASN A 364 4.57 11.71 -14.27
CA ASN A 364 5.20 12.55 -15.27
C ASN A 364 6.05 11.74 -16.27
N ALA A 365 5.58 11.70 -17.52
CA ALA A 365 6.29 11.05 -18.63
C ALA A 365 7.70 11.63 -18.85
N ALA A 366 7.89 12.94 -18.70
CA ALA A 366 9.19 13.58 -18.87
C ALA A 366 10.20 13.07 -17.84
N THR A 367 9.79 12.94 -16.58
CA THR A 367 10.62 12.39 -15.50
C THR A 367 11.01 10.94 -15.76
N GLN A 368 10.07 10.11 -16.23
CA GLN A 368 10.34 8.72 -16.61
C GLN A 368 11.31 8.63 -17.79
N ILE A 369 11.13 9.47 -18.80
CA ILE A 369 12.01 9.55 -19.97
C ILE A 369 13.41 9.99 -19.55
N ASN A 370 13.55 11.01 -18.70
CA ASN A 370 14.85 11.48 -18.23
C ASN A 370 15.63 10.39 -17.50
N TRP A 371 14.95 9.65 -16.61
CA TRP A 371 15.56 8.50 -15.96
C TRP A 371 15.93 7.40 -16.97
N GLY A 372 15.00 7.05 -17.86
CA GLY A 372 15.19 5.98 -18.85
C GLY A 372 16.34 6.26 -19.82
N LEU A 373 16.48 7.50 -20.29
CA LEU A 373 17.60 7.91 -21.15
C LEU A 373 18.93 7.84 -20.41
N ALA A 374 18.99 8.34 -19.17
CA ALA A 374 20.19 8.26 -18.34
C ALA A 374 20.59 6.80 -18.07
N TYR A 375 19.61 5.93 -17.79
CA TYR A 375 19.85 4.50 -17.60
C TYR A 375 20.38 3.82 -18.86
N ILE A 376 19.78 4.11 -20.03
CA ILE A 376 20.25 3.56 -21.31
C ILE A 376 21.69 3.98 -21.59
N HIS A 377 22.02 5.24 -21.29
CA HIS A 377 23.38 5.75 -21.46
C HIS A 377 24.39 5.02 -20.57
N ASP A 378 24.08 4.87 -19.29
CA ASP A 378 25.00 4.25 -18.33
C ASP A 378 25.14 2.72 -18.55
N ALA A 379 24.02 2.03 -18.76
CA ALA A 379 24.00 0.56 -18.83
C ALA A 379 24.36 0.00 -20.22
N TYR A 380 23.93 0.69 -21.29
CA TYR A 380 24.05 0.18 -22.66
C TYR A 380 24.86 1.11 -23.58
N GLY A 381 25.17 2.33 -23.15
CA GLY A 381 25.86 3.35 -23.95
C GLY A 381 24.99 4.02 -25.01
N SER A 382 24.00 3.33 -25.60
CA SER A 382 23.10 3.89 -26.61
C SER A 382 21.75 3.14 -26.72
N PRO A 383 20.68 3.80 -27.20
CA PRO A 383 19.40 3.15 -27.44
C PRO A 383 19.45 1.96 -28.40
N CYS A 384 20.26 2.02 -29.46
CA CYS A 384 20.39 0.89 -30.37
C CYS A 384 21.17 -0.28 -29.74
N ALA A 385 22.14 -0.02 -28.86
CA ALA A 385 22.79 -1.08 -28.10
C ALA A 385 21.80 -1.74 -27.12
N ALA A 386 20.98 -0.96 -26.43
CA ALA A 386 19.91 -1.46 -25.56
C ALA A 386 18.90 -2.31 -26.34
N TRP A 387 18.43 -1.82 -27.49
CA TRP A 387 17.52 -2.55 -28.36
C TRP A 387 18.10 -3.87 -28.89
N ASN A 388 19.37 -3.87 -29.30
CA ASN A 388 20.04 -5.09 -29.75
C ASN A 388 20.22 -6.10 -28.61
N HIS A 389 20.49 -5.63 -27.39
CA HIS A 389 20.56 -6.47 -26.21
C HIS A 389 19.20 -7.12 -25.93
N GLU A 390 18.12 -6.34 -25.95
CA GLU A 390 16.74 -6.82 -25.80
C GLU A 390 16.39 -7.89 -26.84
N MET A 391 16.75 -7.66 -28.11
CA MET A 391 16.54 -8.64 -29.19
C MET A 391 17.42 -9.90 -29.06
N SER A 392 18.46 -9.89 -28.22
CA SER A 392 19.41 -11.01 -28.08
C SER A 392 19.10 -11.96 -26.92
N GLU A 393 18.24 -11.57 -25.96
CA GLU A 393 17.83 -12.44 -24.86
C GLU A 393 16.77 -13.45 -25.32
N ASN A 394 16.95 -14.73 -24.95
CA ASN A 394 16.09 -15.85 -25.34
C ASN A 394 15.68 -16.69 -24.09
N PRO A 395 14.41 -17.10 -23.91
CA PRO A 395 13.29 -16.97 -24.83
C PRO A 395 12.87 -15.51 -25.02
N HIS A 396 12.62 -15.13 -26.27
CA HIS A 396 11.91 -13.89 -26.59
C HIS A 396 10.56 -13.99 -25.87
N TRP A 397 10.36 -13.23 -24.80
CA TRP A 397 9.14 -13.29 -24.02
C TRP A 397 8.04 -12.46 -24.70
N TYR A 398 7.68 -12.83 -25.94
CA TYR A 398 6.46 -12.41 -26.64
C TYR A 398 5.95 -13.51 -27.58
#